data_AF-A0A7Z1AZD0-F1
#
_entry.id   AF-A0A7Z1AZD0-F1
#
_cell.length_a   1.000
_cell.length_b   1.000
_cell.length_c   1.000
_cell.angle_alpha   90.00
_cell.angle_beta   90.00
_cell.angle_gamma   90.00
#
_symmetry.space_group_name_H-M   'P 1'
#
loop_
_entity.id
_entity.type
_entity.pdbx_description
1 polymer ?
#
loop_
_entity_poly.entity_id
_entity_poly.type
_entity_poly.pdbx_seq_one_letter_code
_entity_poly.pdbx_strand_id
1 'polypeptide(L)'
;MIVTTNLPARRRAAPHRPAGSTLWASIDVEWTKNYRIKNGNRPFCYSVVYAALPDMDQPVELTELPFSYTSMYVEEPDETGVLLASANDAVRAAFAAADHVTGHQFTSDLGVLANASAEPLHHVAAARENWLSRRVGELADRRVIDTRYDTDHVLTCTSRRLVDVCADLDLDVTQPELRRASMTALHRAYLEDGSVEARERISVLNLRHSVSTALVALRATGRARWRGTLNVNQLLADQLDGSFAWLSHPTFTDLLREAP
;
A
#
# COMPACT_ATOMS: atom_id res chain seq x y z
N MET A 1 2.15 15.82 12.30
CA MET A 1 2.21 14.58 11.51
C MET A 1 1.56 13.43 12.27
N ILE A 2 0.69 12.69 11.60
CA ILE A 2 0.00 11.53 12.18
C ILE A 2 0.67 10.25 11.71
N VAL A 3 1.08 9.40 12.66
CA VAL A 3 1.58 8.05 12.41
C VAL A 3 0.66 7.06 13.09
N THR A 4 0.09 6.14 12.32
CA THR A 4 -0.75 5.04 12.81
C THR A 4 -0.08 3.72 12.46
N THR A 5 0.16 2.86 13.46
CA THR A 5 0.90 1.61 13.25
C THR A 5 0.54 0.58 14.32
N ASN A 6 0.54 -0.70 13.94
CA ASN A 6 0.50 -1.83 14.87
C ASN A 6 1.90 -2.47 15.06
N LEU A 7 2.97 -1.82 14.57
CA LEU A 7 4.33 -2.27 14.81
C LEU A 7 4.78 -1.96 16.24
N PRO A 8 5.62 -2.81 16.86
CA PRO A 8 6.11 -2.58 18.22
C PRO A 8 6.81 -1.22 18.35
N ALA A 9 6.36 -0.42 19.33
CA ALA A 9 6.72 0.99 19.53
C ALA A 9 8.23 1.27 19.68
N ARG A 10 9.06 0.27 20.00
CA ARG A 10 10.47 0.50 20.33
C ARG A 10 11.38 0.79 19.13
N ARG A 11 10.97 0.61 17.86
CA ARG A 11 11.88 0.87 16.72
C ARG A 11 11.30 1.39 15.40
N ARG A 12 9.98 1.55 15.19
CA ARG A 12 9.40 1.77 13.83
C ARG A 12 10.06 0.85 12.78
N ALA A 13 10.42 -0.35 13.21
CA ALA A 13 11.17 -1.30 12.41
C ALA A 13 10.19 -2.28 11.78
N ALA A 14 10.52 -2.76 10.58
CA ALA A 14 9.81 -3.86 9.96
C ALA A 14 9.66 -5.04 10.95
N PRO A 15 8.56 -5.81 10.88
CA PRO A 15 8.34 -6.93 11.78
C PRO A 15 9.37 -8.03 11.54
N HIS A 16 9.57 -8.85 12.57
CA HIS A 16 10.41 -10.04 12.43
C HIS A 16 9.75 -11.05 11.48
N ARG A 17 10.53 -11.61 10.55
CA ARG A 17 10.08 -12.70 9.67
C ARG A 17 10.01 -14.03 10.45
N PRO A 18 8.83 -14.65 10.66
CA PRO A 18 8.74 -15.94 11.32
C PRO A 18 9.60 -17.04 10.65
N ALA A 19 10.07 -18.01 11.42
CA ALA A 19 10.81 -19.14 10.86
C ALA A 19 9.91 -19.95 9.91
N GLY A 20 10.44 -20.39 8.76
CA GLY A 20 9.66 -21.12 7.75
C GLY A 20 8.65 -20.26 6.99
N SER A 21 8.88 -18.94 6.93
CA SER A 21 8.02 -18.01 6.18
C SER A 21 8.85 -17.06 5.33
N THR A 22 8.22 -16.49 4.31
CA THR A 22 8.69 -15.33 3.55
C THR A 22 8.00 -14.08 4.06
N LEU A 23 8.72 -12.95 4.14
CA LEU A 23 8.15 -11.66 4.51
C LEU A 23 7.96 -10.77 3.27
N TRP A 24 6.77 -10.21 3.12
CA TRP A 24 6.40 -9.35 2.01
C TRP A 24 6.15 -7.94 2.54
N ALA A 25 6.70 -6.93 1.89
CA ALA A 25 6.43 -5.52 2.20
C ALA A 25 5.80 -4.82 0.99
N SER A 26 4.56 -4.35 1.13
CA SER A 26 3.91 -3.53 0.11
C SER A 26 3.94 -2.07 0.50
N ILE A 27 4.31 -1.20 -0.44
CA ILE A 27 4.46 0.24 -0.24
C ILE A 27 3.54 0.96 -1.21
N ASP A 28 2.84 1.98 -0.70
CA ASP A 28 2.01 2.89 -1.50
C ASP A 28 2.17 4.33 -0.99
N VAL A 29 2.18 5.30 -1.90
CA VAL A 29 2.32 6.73 -1.60
C VAL A 29 1.17 7.47 -2.26
N GLU A 30 0.54 8.40 -1.54
CA GLU A 30 -0.46 9.28 -2.13
C GLU A 30 0.06 10.70 -2.26
N TRP A 31 -0.33 11.35 -3.35
CA TRP A 31 0.12 12.70 -3.68
C TRP A 31 -0.93 13.54 -4.36
N THR A 32 -0.82 14.86 -4.15
CA THR A 32 -1.61 15.81 -4.92
C THR A 32 -1.06 15.91 -6.35
N LYS A 33 -1.97 15.98 -7.32
CA LYS A 33 -1.63 16.08 -8.74
C LYS A 33 -1.59 17.55 -9.16
N ASN A 34 -0.43 18.01 -9.64
CA ASN A 34 -0.32 19.32 -10.27
C ASN A 34 0.42 19.20 -11.61
N TYR A 35 -0.35 18.95 -12.67
CA TYR A 35 0.17 18.76 -14.04
C TYR A 35 0.66 20.05 -14.70
N ARG A 36 0.39 21.22 -14.11
CA ARG A 36 0.80 22.52 -14.69
C ARG A 36 2.24 22.88 -14.35
N ILE A 37 2.80 22.27 -13.30
CA ILE A 37 4.14 22.56 -12.80
C ILE A 37 4.97 21.29 -12.91
N LYS A 38 6.13 21.38 -13.57
CA LYS A 38 7.10 20.27 -13.58
C LYS A 38 7.49 19.94 -12.14
N ASN A 39 7.39 18.67 -11.76
CA ASN A 39 7.61 18.20 -10.38
C ASN A 39 6.66 18.86 -9.35
N GLY A 40 5.47 19.29 -9.78
CA GLY A 40 4.47 19.92 -8.93
C GLY A 40 3.68 18.95 -8.05
N ASN A 41 3.85 17.64 -8.22
CA ASN A 41 3.22 16.65 -7.35
C ASN A 41 3.82 16.71 -5.95
N ARG A 42 2.96 16.64 -4.92
CA ARG A 42 3.38 16.68 -3.52
C ARG A 42 2.83 15.47 -2.76
N PRO A 43 3.69 14.59 -2.24
CA PRO A 43 3.25 13.47 -1.41
C PRO A 43 2.69 14.01 -0.08
N PHE A 44 1.61 13.41 0.39
CA PHE A 44 0.98 13.80 1.65
C PHE A 44 0.70 12.61 2.59
N CYS A 45 0.70 11.38 2.07
CA CYS A 45 0.70 10.19 2.91
C CYS A 45 1.42 9.02 2.24
N TYR A 46 1.82 8.04 3.06
CA TYR A 46 2.29 6.75 2.59
C TYR A 46 1.87 5.65 3.56
N SER A 47 1.86 4.41 3.06
CA SER A 47 1.69 3.22 3.88
C SER A 47 2.72 2.16 3.51
N VAL A 48 3.07 1.35 4.52
CA VAL A 48 3.79 0.10 4.34
C VAL A 48 3.00 -0.99 5.04
N VAL A 49 2.69 -2.07 4.32
CA VAL A 49 2.04 -3.27 4.83
C VAL A 49 3.03 -4.43 4.77
N TYR A 50 3.17 -5.16 5.87
CA TYR A 50 4.02 -6.33 6.00
C TYR A 50 3.17 -7.57 6.24
N ALA A 51 3.28 -8.57 5.36
CA ALA A 51 2.59 -9.85 5.51
C ALA A 51 3.60 -11.00 5.42
N ALA A 52 3.52 -11.94 6.37
CA ALA A 52 4.32 -13.16 6.34
C ALA A 52 3.48 -14.29 5.75
N LEU A 53 4.05 -15.06 4.81
CA LEU A 53 3.42 -16.27 4.30
C LEU A 53 4.32 -17.48 4.56
N PRO A 54 3.75 -18.63 4.94
CA PRO A 54 4.49 -19.89 4.99
C PRO A 54 5.29 -20.12 3.70
N ASP A 55 6.55 -20.50 3.84
CA ASP A 55 7.40 -20.88 2.69
C ASP A 55 7.10 -22.33 2.31
N MET A 56 6.14 -22.49 1.41
CA MET A 56 5.58 -23.76 0.98
C MET A 56 5.66 -23.88 -0.55
N ASP A 57 5.80 -25.12 -1.04
CA ASP A 57 5.77 -25.43 -2.47
C ASP A 57 4.38 -25.24 -3.09
N GLN A 58 3.32 -25.22 -2.28
CA GLN A 58 1.94 -25.03 -2.72
C GLN A 58 1.39 -23.67 -2.30
N PRO A 59 0.52 -23.04 -3.12
CA PRO A 59 -0.12 -21.79 -2.77
C PRO A 59 -0.95 -21.91 -1.48
N VAL A 60 -0.83 -20.91 -0.62
CA VAL A 60 -1.67 -20.80 0.59
C VAL A 60 -3.09 -20.44 0.16
N GLU A 61 -4.08 -21.16 0.68
CA GLU A 61 -5.49 -20.79 0.54
C GLU A 61 -5.82 -19.68 1.55
N LEU A 62 -5.97 -18.45 1.07
CA LEU A 62 -6.24 -17.29 1.90
C LEU A 62 -7.74 -17.10 2.10
N THR A 63 -8.16 -17.18 3.35
CA THR A 63 -9.42 -16.60 3.86
C THR A 63 -9.17 -15.39 4.75
N GLU A 64 -7.96 -15.29 5.28
CA GLU A 64 -7.46 -14.20 6.12
C GLU A 64 -6.01 -13.89 5.72
N LEU A 65 -5.54 -12.69 6.07
CA LEU A 65 -4.14 -12.30 5.90
C LEU A 65 -3.73 -11.39 7.06
N PRO A 66 -3.17 -11.95 8.15
CA PRO A 66 -2.60 -11.15 9.20
C PRO A 66 -1.47 -10.26 8.65
N PHE A 67 -1.50 -8.97 8.95
CA PHE A 67 -0.47 -8.04 8.51
C PHE A 67 -0.10 -6.99 9.56
N SER A 68 1.17 -6.60 9.55
CA SER A 68 1.61 -5.41 10.26
C SER A 68 1.63 -4.21 9.32
N TYR A 69 1.44 -3.00 9.82
CA TYR A 69 1.44 -1.81 8.97
C TYR A 69 2.04 -0.58 9.67
N THR A 70 2.48 0.37 8.84
CA THR A 70 2.64 1.78 9.21
C THR A 70 1.91 2.60 8.17
N SER A 71 1.08 3.53 8.62
CA SER A 71 0.49 4.59 7.80
C SER A 71 0.94 5.93 8.37
N MET A 72 1.31 6.84 7.49
CA MET A 72 1.76 8.16 7.88
C MET A 72 1.14 9.23 7.00
N TYR A 73 0.68 10.32 7.64
CA TYR A 73 -0.07 11.40 7.01
C TYR A 73 0.41 12.77 7.53
N VAL A 74 0.54 13.76 6.64
CA VAL A 74 0.91 15.14 7.02
C VAL A 74 -0.27 15.89 7.63
N GLU A 75 -0.07 16.51 8.78
CA GLU A 75 -1.05 17.41 9.41
C GLU A 75 -0.99 18.81 8.78
N GLU A 76 0.21 19.26 8.44
CA GLU A 76 0.46 20.60 7.90
C GLU A 76 1.31 20.54 6.62
N PRO A 77 1.18 21.50 5.69
CA PRO A 77 1.91 21.47 4.41
C PRO A 77 3.44 21.48 4.54
N ASP A 78 3.97 22.12 5.59
CA ASP A 78 5.42 22.24 5.86
C ASP A 78 6.05 20.93 6.37
N GLU A 79 5.23 19.95 6.77
CA GLU A 79 5.70 18.62 7.21
C GLU A 79 6.17 17.72 6.05
N THR A 80 6.06 18.17 4.80
CA THR A 80 6.47 17.40 3.62
C THR A 80 7.92 16.90 3.75
N GLY A 81 8.84 17.71 4.28
CA GLY A 81 10.25 17.30 4.47
C GLY A 81 10.39 16.13 5.45
N VAL A 82 9.65 16.17 6.56
CA VAL A 82 9.61 15.09 7.54
C VAL A 82 8.97 13.84 6.93
N LEU A 83 7.96 14.00 6.08
CA LEU A 83 7.35 12.89 5.35
C LEU A 83 8.34 12.18 4.44
N LEU A 84 9.14 12.94 3.69
CA LEU A 84 10.14 12.39 2.78
C LEU A 84 11.23 11.63 3.53
N ALA A 85 11.73 12.17 4.64
CA ALA A 85 12.70 11.50 5.49
C ALA A 85 12.15 10.17 6.04
N SER A 86 10.92 10.19 6.58
CA SER A 86 10.27 8.99 7.12
C SER A 86 9.97 7.94 6.03
N ALA A 87 9.52 8.35 4.85
CA ALA A 87 9.29 7.44 3.73
C ALA A 87 10.61 6.79 3.26
N ASN A 88 11.70 7.55 3.22
CA ASN A 88 13.03 7.03 2.89
C ASN A 88 13.50 5.98 3.92
N ASP A 89 13.25 6.21 5.21
CA ASP A 89 13.52 5.22 6.26
C ASP A 89 12.60 3.99 6.19
N ALA A 90 11.32 4.18 5.85
CA ALA A 90 10.39 3.08 5.68
C ALA A 90 10.79 2.18 4.49
N VAL A 91 11.21 2.78 3.37
CA VAL A 91 11.78 2.05 2.22
C VAL A 91 13.03 1.29 2.64
N ARG A 92 13.96 1.93 3.38
CA ARG A 92 15.15 1.24 3.92
C ARG A 92 14.77 0.04 4.77
N ALA A 93 13.81 0.20 5.69
CA ALA A 93 13.36 -0.86 6.59
C ALA A 93 12.71 -2.02 5.83
N ALA A 94 11.85 -1.72 4.85
CA ALA A 94 11.24 -2.73 3.98
C ALA A 94 12.30 -3.53 3.21
N PHE A 95 13.24 -2.85 2.56
CA PHE A 95 14.32 -3.51 1.81
C PHE A 95 15.35 -4.22 2.70
N ALA A 96 15.44 -3.90 3.98
CA ALA A 96 16.33 -4.61 4.91
C ALA A 96 15.70 -5.89 5.47
N ALA A 97 14.37 -5.94 5.60
CA ALA A 97 13.69 -7.01 6.35
C ALA A 97 12.86 -7.96 5.49
N ALA A 98 12.15 -7.46 4.48
CA ALA A 98 11.31 -8.30 3.63
C ALA A 98 12.16 -9.22 2.76
N ASP A 99 11.59 -10.28 2.22
CA ASP A 99 12.11 -11.10 1.12
C ASP A 99 11.66 -10.52 -0.24
N HIS A 100 10.45 -9.95 -0.27
CA HIS A 100 9.86 -9.32 -1.45
C HIS A 100 9.31 -7.93 -1.10
N VAL A 101 9.57 -6.95 -1.96
CA VAL A 101 8.98 -5.61 -1.88
C VAL A 101 8.04 -5.41 -3.05
N THR A 102 6.82 -4.95 -2.79
CA THR A 102 5.77 -4.81 -3.79
C THR A 102 5.22 -3.39 -3.83
N GLY A 103 4.78 -2.97 -5.00
CA GLY A 103 4.06 -1.72 -5.22
C GLY A 103 3.19 -1.83 -6.47
N HIS A 104 2.27 -0.88 -6.68
CA HIS A 104 1.49 -0.80 -7.91
C HIS A 104 1.80 0.53 -8.61
N GLN A 105 2.54 0.49 -9.72
CA GLN A 105 3.25 1.67 -10.23
C GLN A 105 4.35 2.17 -9.31
N PHE A 106 5.07 1.28 -8.65
CA PHE A 106 6.04 1.63 -7.61
C PHE A 106 7.09 2.67 -8.06
N THR A 107 7.45 2.65 -9.35
CA THR A 107 8.32 3.67 -9.95
C THR A 107 7.78 5.10 -9.88
N SER A 108 6.45 5.26 -9.93
CA SER A 108 5.76 6.55 -9.79
C SER A 108 5.87 7.05 -8.35
N ASP A 109 5.62 6.18 -7.37
CA ASP A 109 5.71 6.51 -5.94
C ASP A 109 7.12 6.97 -5.59
N LEU A 110 8.11 6.16 -5.95
CA LEU A 110 9.53 6.48 -5.76
C LEU A 110 9.94 7.75 -6.51
N GLY A 111 9.35 8.01 -7.68
CA GLY A 111 9.56 9.23 -8.45
C GLY A 111 8.98 10.47 -7.80
N VAL A 112 7.77 10.38 -7.24
CA VAL A 112 7.15 11.50 -6.54
C VAL A 112 7.93 11.85 -5.28
N LEU A 113 8.35 10.85 -4.50
CA LEU A 113 9.21 11.07 -3.32
C LEU A 113 10.53 11.76 -3.71
N ALA A 114 11.24 11.21 -4.71
CA ALA A 114 12.51 11.76 -5.16
C ALA A 114 12.37 13.21 -5.69
N ASN A 115 11.31 13.49 -6.46
CA ASN A 115 11.09 14.80 -7.07
C ASN A 115 10.60 15.87 -6.08
N ALA A 116 9.98 15.46 -4.97
CA ALA A 116 9.51 16.37 -3.93
C ALA A 116 10.62 16.76 -2.95
N SER A 117 11.72 16.01 -2.90
CA SER A 117 12.85 16.28 -2.01
C SER A 117 13.84 17.26 -2.62
N ALA A 118 14.32 18.21 -1.79
CA ALA A 118 15.45 19.06 -2.14
C ALA A 118 16.80 18.34 -1.99
N GLU A 119 16.85 17.32 -1.14
CA GLU A 119 18.05 16.51 -0.86
C GLU A 119 17.90 15.08 -1.41
N PRO A 120 19.00 14.41 -1.80
CA PRO A 120 18.93 13.03 -2.27
C PRO A 120 18.37 12.06 -1.22
N LEU A 121 17.27 11.37 -1.56
CA LEU A 121 16.73 10.26 -0.76
C LEU A 121 17.45 8.96 -1.16
N HIS A 122 18.57 8.66 -0.50
CA HIS A 122 19.46 7.55 -0.90
C HIS A 122 18.77 6.17 -0.95
N HIS A 123 17.84 5.87 -0.04
CA HIS A 123 17.17 4.57 -0.02
C HIS A 123 16.05 4.49 -1.07
N VAL A 124 15.36 5.60 -1.34
CA VAL A 124 14.46 5.72 -2.49
C VAL A 124 15.23 5.53 -3.80
N ALA A 125 16.42 6.13 -3.93
CA ALA A 125 17.27 5.95 -5.11
C ALA A 125 17.69 4.48 -5.29
N ALA A 126 18.16 3.82 -4.23
CA ALA A 126 18.50 2.39 -4.26
C ALA A 126 17.28 1.50 -4.58
N ALA A 127 16.10 1.83 -4.06
CA ALA A 127 14.86 1.12 -4.40
C ALA A 127 14.50 1.26 -5.88
N ARG A 128 14.75 2.43 -6.49
CA ARG A 128 14.57 2.63 -7.95
C ARG A 128 15.54 1.78 -8.76
N GLU A 129 16.79 1.64 -8.32
CA GLU A 129 17.77 0.77 -8.96
C GLU A 129 17.32 -0.70 -8.91
N ASN A 130 16.84 -1.16 -7.75
CA ASN A 130 16.24 -2.49 -7.62
C ASN A 130 15.00 -2.67 -8.51
N TRP A 131 14.16 -1.64 -8.64
CA TRP A 131 13.00 -1.69 -9.54
C TRP A 131 13.42 -1.78 -11.02
N LEU A 132 14.50 -1.10 -11.42
CA LEU A 132 15.02 -1.14 -12.78
C LEU A 132 15.60 -2.52 -13.14
N SER A 133 16.29 -3.16 -12.20
CA SER A 133 16.88 -4.49 -12.38
C SER A 133 15.92 -5.65 -12.09
N ARG A 134 14.70 -5.38 -11.59
CA ARG A 134 13.77 -6.39 -11.08
C ARG A 134 13.42 -7.52 -12.04
N ARG A 135 13.54 -7.30 -13.35
CA ARG A 135 13.11 -8.28 -14.38
C ARG A 135 14.03 -9.50 -14.48
N VAL A 136 15.14 -9.53 -13.74
CA VAL A 136 16.06 -10.67 -13.70
C VAL A 136 15.43 -11.80 -12.87
N GLY A 137 15.41 -13.01 -13.45
CA GLY A 137 14.91 -14.21 -12.78
C GLY A 137 13.39 -14.42 -12.83
N GLU A 138 12.98 -15.55 -12.28
CA GLU A 138 11.57 -15.95 -12.15
C GLU A 138 10.82 -15.01 -11.21
N LEU A 139 9.55 -14.72 -11.53
CA LEU A 139 8.75 -13.75 -10.79
C LEU A 139 8.65 -14.08 -9.29
N ALA A 140 8.54 -15.36 -8.94
CA ALA A 140 8.43 -15.84 -7.57
C ALA A 140 9.66 -15.56 -6.69
N ASP A 141 10.82 -15.31 -7.31
CA ASP A 141 12.10 -15.08 -6.63
C ASP A 141 12.53 -13.60 -6.70
N ARG A 142 11.74 -12.74 -7.36
CA ARG A 142 12.11 -11.34 -7.56
C ARG A 142 12.08 -10.57 -6.25
N ARG A 143 13.13 -9.77 -6.04
CA ARG A 143 13.21 -8.85 -4.92
C ARG A 143 12.14 -7.76 -4.95
N VAL A 144 11.83 -7.25 -6.14
CA VAL A 144 10.85 -6.19 -6.36
C VAL A 144 9.81 -6.66 -7.36
N ILE A 145 8.54 -6.49 -7.01
CA ILE A 145 7.40 -6.83 -7.88
C ILE A 145 6.53 -5.58 -8.03
N ASP A 146 6.46 -5.06 -9.25
CA ASP A 146 5.53 -3.97 -9.58
C ASP A 146 4.27 -4.58 -10.20
N THR A 147 3.21 -4.64 -9.41
CA THR A 147 1.98 -5.35 -9.76
C THR A 147 1.25 -4.77 -10.95
N ARG A 148 1.60 -3.55 -11.39
CA ARG A 148 1.08 -3.02 -12.65
C ARG A 148 1.69 -3.69 -13.88
N TYR A 149 2.97 -4.04 -13.79
CA TYR A 149 3.76 -4.46 -14.94
C TYR A 149 4.08 -5.96 -14.95
N ASP A 150 4.06 -6.59 -13.79
CA ASP A 150 4.64 -7.93 -13.60
C ASP A 150 3.56 -9.02 -13.41
N THR A 151 2.28 -8.72 -13.72
CA THR A 151 1.12 -9.57 -13.38
C THR A 151 0.27 -9.98 -14.59
N ASP A 152 0.67 -9.60 -15.81
CA ASP A 152 -0.12 -9.82 -17.02
C ASP A 152 -0.54 -11.29 -17.24
N HIS A 153 0.27 -12.25 -16.80
CA HIS A 153 0.02 -13.69 -16.96
C HIS A 153 -1.10 -14.24 -16.08
N VAL A 154 -1.55 -13.50 -15.06
CA VAL A 154 -2.71 -13.88 -14.22
C VAL A 154 -3.95 -13.05 -14.50
N LEU A 155 -3.90 -12.11 -15.46
CA LEU A 155 -4.97 -11.17 -15.74
C LEU A 155 -5.67 -11.48 -17.07
N THR A 156 -6.99 -11.38 -17.08
CA THR A 156 -7.84 -11.43 -18.27
C THR A 156 -8.27 -10.04 -18.72
N CYS A 157 -8.27 -9.05 -17.82
CA CYS A 157 -8.63 -7.67 -18.17
C CYS A 157 -7.50 -6.95 -18.93
N THR A 158 -7.84 -5.91 -19.69
CA THR A 158 -6.86 -5.05 -20.39
C THR A 158 -6.38 -3.88 -19.54
N SER A 159 -7.18 -3.47 -18.56
CA SER A 159 -6.80 -2.36 -17.67
C SER A 159 -5.71 -2.78 -16.68
N ARG A 160 -4.90 -1.80 -16.31
CA ARG A 160 -3.82 -1.93 -15.32
C ARG A 160 -3.92 -0.87 -14.24
N ARG A 161 -5.15 -0.42 -13.95
CA ARG A 161 -5.46 0.32 -12.72
C ARG A 161 -5.66 -0.72 -11.62
N LEU A 162 -5.13 -0.47 -10.42
CA LEU A 162 -5.19 -1.42 -9.31
C LEU A 162 -6.61 -1.94 -9.06
N VAL A 163 -7.63 -1.07 -9.08
CA VAL A 163 -9.03 -1.47 -8.88
C VAL A 163 -9.56 -2.46 -9.92
N ASP A 164 -9.15 -2.34 -11.18
CA ASP A 164 -9.58 -3.27 -12.23
C ASP A 164 -8.81 -4.59 -12.15
N VAL A 165 -7.52 -4.52 -11.82
CA VAL A 165 -6.67 -5.69 -11.55
C VAL A 165 -7.21 -6.49 -10.36
N CYS A 166 -7.67 -5.81 -9.31
CA CYS A 166 -8.30 -6.44 -8.15
C CYS A 166 -9.60 -7.12 -8.54
N ALA A 167 -10.48 -6.44 -9.30
CA ALA A 167 -11.73 -7.03 -9.76
C ALA A 167 -11.52 -8.28 -10.63
N ASP A 168 -10.54 -8.25 -11.53
CA ASP A 168 -10.17 -9.38 -12.40
C ASP A 168 -9.60 -10.59 -11.64
N LEU A 169 -9.10 -10.36 -10.42
CA LEU A 169 -8.60 -11.39 -9.52
C LEU A 169 -9.59 -11.72 -8.39
N ASP A 170 -10.86 -11.32 -8.49
CA ASP A 170 -11.88 -11.56 -7.46
C ASP A 170 -11.51 -10.97 -6.09
N LEU A 171 -10.87 -9.79 -6.06
CA LEU A 171 -10.66 -9.00 -4.85
C LEU A 171 -11.71 -7.90 -4.77
N ASP A 172 -12.55 -7.90 -3.73
CA ASP A 172 -13.44 -6.77 -3.46
C ASP A 172 -12.66 -5.66 -2.76
N VAL A 173 -12.40 -4.60 -3.53
CA VAL A 173 -11.71 -3.39 -3.09
C VAL A 173 -12.61 -2.16 -3.14
N THR A 174 -13.94 -2.34 -3.04
CA THR A 174 -14.92 -1.24 -3.14
C THR A 174 -14.49 -0.01 -2.32
N GLN A 175 -14.45 1.15 -2.97
CA GLN A 175 -13.90 2.40 -2.42
C GLN A 175 -14.99 3.47 -2.28
N PRO A 176 -15.87 3.40 -1.26
CA PRO A 176 -16.93 4.40 -1.10
C PRO A 176 -16.37 5.81 -0.87
N GLU A 177 -15.12 5.92 -0.42
CA GLU A 177 -14.44 7.18 -0.15
C GLU A 177 -14.38 8.08 -1.39
N LEU A 178 -14.23 7.48 -2.58
CA LEU A 178 -14.05 8.21 -3.83
C LEU A 178 -15.35 8.44 -4.62
N ARG A 179 -16.51 7.98 -4.09
CA ARG A 179 -17.80 8.09 -4.79
C ARG A 179 -18.26 9.54 -4.96
N ARG A 180 -17.94 10.41 -4.00
CA ARG A 180 -18.44 11.80 -3.94
C ARG A 180 -17.34 12.85 -3.91
N ALA A 181 -16.09 12.45 -3.74
CA ALA A 181 -14.94 13.36 -3.64
C ALA A 181 -13.70 12.70 -4.24
N SER A 182 -12.82 13.50 -4.83
CA SER A 182 -11.48 13.02 -5.18
C SER A 182 -10.57 13.01 -3.95
N MET A 183 -9.47 12.25 -3.99
CA MET A 183 -8.46 12.28 -2.92
C MET A 183 -7.93 13.69 -2.65
N THR A 184 -7.71 14.50 -3.70
CA THR A 184 -7.31 15.90 -3.56
C THR A 184 -8.37 16.73 -2.82
N ALA A 185 -9.66 16.48 -3.07
CA ALA A 185 -10.74 17.18 -2.38
C ALA A 185 -10.82 16.76 -0.90
N LEU A 186 -10.65 15.48 -0.60
CA LEU A 186 -10.59 14.98 0.78
C LEU A 186 -9.37 15.54 1.54
N HIS A 187 -8.20 15.57 0.88
CA HIS A 187 -6.98 16.10 1.49
C HIS A 187 -7.11 17.60 1.77
N ARG A 188 -7.73 18.35 0.86
CA ARG A 188 -8.05 19.76 1.07
C ARG A 188 -9.01 19.97 2.24
N ALA A 189 -10.09 19.20 2.31
CA ALA A 189 -11.05 19.29 3.41
C ALA A 189 -10.39 19.04 4.78
N TYR A 190 -9.35 18.20 4.82
CA TYR A 190 -8.56 18.04 6.03
C TYR A 190 -7.70 19.27 6.34
N LEU A 191 -6.91 19.76 5.38
CA LEU A 191 -5.98 20.87 5.63
C LEU A 191 -6.69 22.23 5.84
N GLU A 192 -7.80 22.46 5.16
CA GLU A 192 -8.53 23.74 5.22
C GLU A 192 -9.62 23.75 6.29
N ASP A 193 -10.35 22.63 6.46
CA ASP A 193 -11.51 22.56 7.35
C ASP A 193 -11.29 21.68 8.59
N GLY A 194 -10.11 21.05 8.74
CA GLY A 194 -9.81 20.15 9.85
C GLY A 194 -10.61 18.85 9.83
N SER A 195 -11.10 18.42 8.67
CA SER A 195 -11.96 17.22 8.55
C SER A 195 -11.20 15.91 8.83
N VAL A 196 -11.22 15.47 10.10
CA VAL A 196 -10.57 14.24 10.54
C VAL A 196 -11.07 13.02 9.76
N GLU A 197 -12.39 12.95 9.48
CA GLU A 197 -12.97 11.86 8.68
C GLU A 197 -12.36 11.82 7.27
N ALA A 198 -12.19 12.96 6.60
CA ALA A 198 -11.60 13.00 5.25
C ALA A 198 -10.17 12.47 5.24
N ARG A 199 -9.37 12.79 6.27
CA ARG A 199 -8.04 12.23 6.47
C ARG A 199 -8.09 10.72 6.72
N GLU A 200 -8.97 10.23 7.61
CA GLU A 200 -9.08 8.78 7.88
C GLU A 200 -9.46 7.98 6.66
N ARG A 201 -10.39 8.50 5.86
CA ARG A 201 -10.78 7.90 4.58
C ARG A 201 -9.58 7.75 3.65
N ILE A 202 -8.72 8.75 3.57
CA ILE A 202 -7.49 8.67 2.79
C ILE A 202 -6.51 7.66 3.39
N SER A 203 -6.26 7.68 4.70
CA SER A 203 -5.36 6.74 5.36
C SER A 203 -5.78 5.28 5.15
N VAL A 204 -7.07 4.98 5.31
CA VAL A 204 -7.62 3.64 5.08
C VAL A 204 -7.56 3.26 3.60
N LEU A 205 -7.81 4.21 2.69
CA LEU A 205 -7.69 3.97 1.25
C LEU A 205 -6.24 3.64 0.83
N ASN A 206 -5.24 4.38 1.32
CA ASN A 206 -3.82 4.14 1.05
C ASN A 206 -3.38 2.77 1.61
N LEU A 207 -3.81 2.41 2.83
CA LEU A 207 -3.63 1.06 3.36
C LEU A 207 -4.31 -0.02 2.51
N ARG A 208 -5.53 0.22 2.01
CA ARG A 208 -6.22 -0.68 1.08
C ARG A 208 -5.39 -0.91 -0.17
N HIS A 209 -4.75 0.11 -0.73
CA HIS A 209 -3.90 -0.03 -1.92
C HIS A 209 -2.67 -0.90 -1.63
N SER A 210 -2.00 -0.71 -0.50
CA SER A 210 -0.89 -1.58 -0.09
C SER A 210 -1.34 -3.03 0.13
N VAL A 211 -2.45 -3.29 0.85
CA VAL A 211 -2.96 -4.66 1.06
C VAL A 211 -3.35 -5.31 -0.27
N SER A 212 -4.08 -4.58 -1.12
CA SER A 212 -4.49 -5.07 -2.45
C SER A 212 -3.28 -5.42 -3.30
N THR A 213 -2.26 -4.55 -3.30
CA THR A 213 -1.00 -4.78 -4.02
C THR A 213 -0.26 -6.02 -3.51
N ALA A 214 -0.21 -6.22 -2.19
CA ALA A 214 0.34 -7.46 -1.62
C ALA A 214 -0.41 -8.69 -2.15
N LEU A 215 -1.75 -8.72 -2.07
CA LEU A 215 -2.57 -9.83 -2.53
C LEU A 215 -2.38 -10.14 -4.03
N VAL A 216 -2.35 -9.09 -4.86
CA VAL A 216 -2.08 -9.23 -6.30
C VAL A 216 -0.71 -9.86 -6.54
N ALA A 217 0.33 -9.40 -5.84
CA ALA A 217 1.68 -9.97 -5.96
C ALA A 217 1.73 -11.44 -5.51
N LEU A 218 1.06 -11.79 -4.41
CA LEU A 218 0.99 -13.15 -3.89
C LEU A 218 0.28 -14.10 -4.86
N ARG A 219 -0.77 -13.62 -5.53
CA ARG A 219 -1.47 -14.37 -6.58
C ARG A 219 -0.59 -14.55 -7.81
N ALA A 220 0.05 -13.48 -8.29
CA ALA A 220 0.88 -13.50 -9.48
C ALA A 220 2.14 -14.38 -9.34
N THR A 221 2.67 -14.49 -8.13
CA THR A 221 3.83 -15.33 -7.79
C THR A 221 3.45 -16.78 -7.46
N GLY A 222 2.16 -17.12 -7.48
CA GLY A 222 1.68 -18.45 -7.13
C GLY A 222 1.79 -18.79 -5.63
N ARG A 223 2.03 -17.79 -4.76
CA ARG A 223 2.17 -17.99 -3.31
C ARG A 223 0.84 -18.03 -2.59
N ALA A 224 -0.20 -17.44 -3.16
CA ALA A 224 -1.54 -17.44 -2.60
C ALA A 224 -2.63 -17.70 -3.63
N ARG A 225 -3.74 -18.26 -3.15
CA ARG A 225 -5.01 -18.37 -3.86
C ARG A 225 -6.17 -18.16 -2.89
N TRP A 226 -7.34 -17.87 -3.42
CA TRP A 226 -8.58 -17.79 -2.67
C TRP A 226 -9.71 -18.38 -3.51
N ARG A 227 -10.81 -18.75 -2.84
CA ARG A 227 -12.06 -19.22 -3.46
C ARG A 227 -13.08 -18.09 -3.45
N GLY A 228 -13.73 -17.86 -4.59
CA GLY A 228 -14.71 -16.80 -4.73
C GLY A 228 -14.05 -15.42 -4.55
N THR A 229 -14.81 -14.46 -4.02
CA THR A 229 -14.33 -13.10 -3.80
C THR A 229 -13.70 -12.94 -2.43
N LEU A 230 -12.46 -12.43 -2.37
CA LEU A 230 -11.79 -12.05 -1.12
C LEU A 230 -12.04 -10.57 -0.83
N ASN A 231 -12.73 -10.28 0.28
CA ASN A 231 -13.07 -8.91 0.67
C ASN A 231 -11.88 -8.22 1.37
N VAL A 232 -11.22 -7.29 0.67
CA VAL A 232 -10.08 -6.55 1.22
C VAL A 232 -10.52 -5.57 2.31
N ASN A 233 -11.76 -5.08 2.28
CA ASN A 233 -12.30 -4.23 3.35
C ASN A 233 -12.45 -5.00 4.66
N GLN A 234 -12.80 -6.29 4.60
CA GLN A 234 -12.85 -7.16 5.77
C GLN A 234 -11.44 -7.33 6.38
N LEU A 235 -10.44 -7.63 5.55
CA LEU A 235 -9.04 -7.75 6.02
C LEU A 235 -8.54 -6.47 6.71
N LEU A 236 -8.91 -5.30 6.19
CA LEU A 236 -8.58 -4.02 6.84
C LEU A 236 -9.33 -3.85 8.16
N ALA A 237 -10.63 -4.15 8.20
CA ALA A 237 -11.43 -4.03 9.42
C ALA A 237 -10.85 -4.88 10.56
N ASP A 238 -10.51 -6.13 10.26
CA ASP A 238 -9.98 -7.09 11.23
C ASP A 238 -8.60 -6.66 11.74
N GLN A 239 -7.74 -6.15 10.85
CA GLN A 239 -6.34 -5.93 11.20
C GLN A 239 -6.04 -4.53 11.76
N LEU A 240 -6.83 -3.52 11.38
CA LEU A 240 -6.65 -2.14 11.85
C LEU A 240 -7.28 -1.90 13.23
N ASP A 241 -8.15 -2.81 13.70
CA ASP A 241 -8.65 -2.91 15.08
C ASP A 241 -9.03 -1.56 15.73
N GLY A 242 -9.91 -0.80 15.05
CA GLY A 242 -10.41 0.48 15.56
C GLY A 242 -9.40 1.65 15.53
N SER A 243 -8.24 1.49 14.89
CA SER A 243 -7.23 2.55 14.75
C SER A 243 -7.72 3.78 13.96
N PHE A 244 -8.83 3.65 13.24
CA PHE A 244 -9.49 4.73 12.51
C PHE A 244 -10.99 4.68 12.78
N ALA A 245 -11.59 5.80 13.20
CA ALA A 245 -13.02 5.88 13.45
C ALA A 245 -13.85 5.65 12.17
N TRP A 246 -13.28 5.93 10.99
CA TRP A 246 -13.86 5.62 9.68
C TRP A 246 -14.28 4.16 9.54
N LEU A 247 -13.58 3.21 10.17
CA LEU A 247 -13.92 1.78 10.09
C LEU A 247 -15.25 1.45 10.77
N SER A 248 -15.68 2.27 11.72
CA SER A 248 -16.98 2.15 12.39
C SER A 248 -18.07 3.00 11.73
N HIS A 249 -17.74 3.78 10.69
CA HIS A 249 -18.71 4.59 9.98
C HIS A 249 -19.70 3.71 9.17
N PRO A 250 -21.01 4.01 9.14
CA PRO A 250 -22.01 3.18 8.47
C PRO A 250 -21.63 2.82 7.03
N THR A 251 -21.14 3.80 6.26
CA THR A 251 -20.67 3.60 4.88
C THR A 251 -19.55 2.57 4.74
N PHE A 252 -18.64 2.46 5.72
CA PHE A 252 -17.60 1.44 5.69
C PHE A 252 -18.16 0.09 6.16
N THR A 253 -18.96 0.06 7.23
CA THR A 253 -19.55 -1.19 7.73
C THR A 253 -20.51 -1.85 6.75
N ASP A 254 -21.14 -1.07 5.85
CA ASP A 254 -21.96 -1.61 4.76
C ASP A 254 -21.13 -2.46 3.77
N LEU A 255 -19.81 -2.22 3.66
CA LEU A 255 -18.89 -3.01 2.83
C LEU A 255 -18.56 -4.39 3.43
N LEU A 256 -18.82 -4.57 4.73
CA LEU A 256 -18.47 -5.78 5.48
C LEU A 256 -19.60 -6.80 5.48
N ARG A 257 -20.80 -6.39 5.06
CA ARG A 257 -21.93 -7.32 4.91
C ARG A 257 -21.66 -8.19 3.69
N GLU A 258 -21.83 -9.50 3.84
CA GLU A 258 -21.72 -10.44 2.72
C GLU A 258 -22.57 -9.94 1.56
N ALA A 259 -21.96 -9.88 0.37
CA ALA A 259 -22.72 -9.67 -0.85
C ALA A 259 -23.71 -10.85 -0.98
N PRO A 260 -25.02 -10.59 -1.21
CA PRO A 260 -26.02 -11.64 -1.35
C PRO A 260 -25.72 -12.59 -2.52
#